data_AF-A0A096MGX3-F1
#
_entry.id   AF-A0A096MGX3-F1
#
_cell.length_a   1.000
_cell.length_b   1.000
_cell.length_c   1.000
_cell.angle_alpha   90.00
_cell.angle_beta   90.00
_cell.angle_gamma   90.00
#
_symmetry.space_group_name_H-M   'P 1'
#
loop_
_entity.id
_entity.type
_entity.pdbx_description
1 polymer ?
#
loop_
_entity_poly.entity_id
_entity_poly.type
_entity_poly.pdbx_seq_one_letter_code
_entity_poly.pdbx_strand_id
1 'polypeptide(L)'
;PFPSWAIVLLVLLVLLVLIVCAGGLYNFEGYFLKAPQVKVDSGVKSVLLPCRTRVCLPGGARVEWRDGENRTVHVYQKGSDDPEEQNLTSRTRMNDDPLQTGDLSLTLERPRPADSGIYTCRVSIRKRVILMMKRVHLQVKGQWYKCWIL
;
A
#
# COMPACT_ATOMS: atom_id res chain seq x y z
N PRO A 1 -32.12 9.95 49.26
CA PRO A 1 -30.91 10.64 48.73
C PRO A 1 -29.88 9.63 48.24
N PHE A 2 -29.46 9.74 46.96
CA PHE A 2 -28.37 8.91 46.46
C PHE A 2 -27.08 9.29 47.20
N PRO A 3 -26.30 8.30 47.68
CA PRO A 3 -25.13 8.60 48.46
C PRO A 3 -24.02 9.19 47.58
N SER A 4 -23.32 10.20 48.09
CA SER A 4 -22.32 10.98 47.34
C SER A 4 -21.20 10.12 46.75
N TRP A 5 -20.84 9.02 47.43
CA TRP A 5 -19.83 8.07 46.93
C TRP A 5 -20.25 7.38 45.62
N ALA A 6 -21.55 7.11 45.44
CA ALA A 6 -22.05 6.46 44.23
C ALA A 6 -21.98 7.39 43.02
N ILE A 7 -22.19 8.69 43.22
CA ILE A 7 -22.07 9.72 42.17
C ILE A 7 -20.60 9.81 41.71
N VAL A 8 -19.66 9.85 42.64
CA VAL A 8 -18.22 9.88 42.33
C VAL A 8 -17.80 8.65 41.52
N LEU A 9 -18.29 7.46 41.90
CA LEU A 9 -18.00 6.21 41.21
C LEU A 9 -18.61 6.15 39.80
N LEU A 10 -19.83 6.67 39.63
CA LEU A 10 -20.48 6.83 38.32
C LEU A 10 -19.69 7.77 37.40
N VAL A 11 -19.25 8.93 37.91
CA VAL A 11 -18.46 9.90 37.13
C VAL A 11 -17.12 9.30 36.71
N LEU A 12 -16.44 8.58 37.61
CA LEU A 12 -15.17 7.91 37.31
C LEU A 12 -15.33 6.82 36.22
N LEU A 13 -16.40 6.01 36.30
CA LEU A 13 -16.72 5.01 35.29
C LEU A 13 -16.97 5.64 33.92
N VAL A 14 -17.74 6.72 33.86
CA VAL A 14 -18.01 7.44 32.61
C VAL A 14 -16.72 8.00 32.00
N LEU A 15 -15.83 8.59 32.81
CA LEU A 15 -14.54 9.11 32.34
C LEU A 15 -13.63 7.99 31.80
N LEU A 16 -13.56 6.83 32.48
CA LEU A 16 -12.78 5.68 31.99
C LEU A 16 -13.32 5.15 30.67
N VAL A 17 -14.64 5.04 30.52
CA VAL A 17 -15.26 4.63 29.26
C VAL A 17 -14.93 5.63 28.15
N LEU A 18 -15.01 6.94 28.41
CA LEU A 18 -14.64 7.96 27.43
C LEU A 18 -13.17 7.87 27.02
N ILE A 19 -12.25 7.61 27.95
CA ILE A 19 -10.81 7.44 27.65
C ILE A 19 -10.57 6.18 26.81
N VAL A 20 -11.25 5.07 27.10
CA VAL A 20 -11.15 3.82 26.33
C VAL A 20 -11.79 3.97 24.95
N CYS A 21 -12.94 4.63 24.85
CA CYS A 21 -13.59 4.93 23.57
C CYS A 21 -12.75 5.89 22.74
N ALA A 22 -12.25 6.98 23.33
CA ALA A 22 -11.36 7.92 22.66
C ALA A 22 -10.07 7.21 22.22
N GLY A 23 -9.39 6.48 23.11
CA GLY A 23 -8.21 5.69 22.77
C GLY A 23 -8.49 4.67 21.66
N GLY A 24 -9.62 3.97 21.71
CA GLY A 24 -10.06 3.04 20.67
C GLY A 24 -10.32 3.73 19.33
N LEU A 25 -11.00 4.88 19.33
CA LEU A 25 -11.32 5.66 18.14
C LEU A 25 -10.08 6.33 17.53
N TYR A 26 -9.21 6.93 18.35
CA TYR A 26 -7.93 7.53 17.93
C TYR A 26 -6.99 6.48 17.33
N ASN A 27 -6.97 5.26 17.87
CA ASN A 27 -6.20 4.16 17.25
C ASN A 27 -6.87 3.68 15.96
N PHE A 28 -8.21 3.56 15.91
CA PHE A 28 -8.95 3.01 14.77
C PHE A 28 -8.81 3.86 13.50
N GLU A 29 -8.82 5.19 13.63
CA GLU A 29 -8.66 6.12 12.50
C GLU A 29 -7.27 6.03 11.83
N GLY A 30 -6.26 5.55 12.58
CA GLY A 30 -4.92 5.25 12.06
C GLY A 30 -4.77 3.88 11.38
N TYR A 31 -5.68 2.92 11.62
CA TYR A 31 -5.57 1.57 11.08
C TYR A 31 -6.08 1.44 9.64
N PHE A 32 -7.04 2.29 9.23
CA PHE A 32 -7.61 2.25 7.89
C PHE A 32 -7.02 3.35 7.02
N LEU A 33 -5.69 3.35 6.84
CA LEU A 33 -5.03 4.15 5.80
C LEU A 33 -5.71 3.85 4.46
N LYS A 34 -6.54 4.79 3.99
CA LYS A 34 -7.31 4.68 2.75
C LYS A 34 -6.32 4.50 1.60
N ALA A 35 -6.26 3.28 1.07
CA ALA A 35 -5.38 2.96 -0.05
C ALA A 35 -5.84 3.77 -1.28
N PRO A 36 -4.94 4.48 -1.98
CA PRO A 36 -5.28 5.13 -3.25
C PRO A 36 -5.86 4.11 -4.23
N GLN A 37 -6.91 4.53 -4.93
CA GLN A 37 -7.55 3.74 -5.97
C GLN A 37 -7.12 4.23 -7.35
N VAL A 38 -6.60 3.32 -8.17
CA VAL A 38 -6.20 3.56 -9.55
C VAL A 38 -7.16 2.80 -10.45
N LYS A 39 -7.97 3.51 -11.23
CA LYS A 39 -8.92 2.93 -12.19
C LYS A 39 -8.39 3.13 -13.60
N VAL A 40 -8.42 2.07 -14.40
CA VAL A 40 -7.97 2.11 -15.79
C VAL A 40 -8.82 1.18 -16.64
N ASP A 41 -9.00 1.51 -17.92
CA ASP A 41 -9.65 0.60 -18.86
C ASP A 41 -8.63 -0.41 -19.42
N SER A 42 -9.10 -1.59 -19.79
CA SER A 42 -8.24 -2.59 -20.44
C SER A 42 -7.73 -2.08 -21.79
N GLY A 43 -6.55 -2.53 -22.21
CA GLY A 43 -5.95 -2.15 -23.50
C GLY A 43 -5.15 -0.86 -23.48
N VAL A 44 -5.03 -0.16 -22.34
CA VAL A 44 -4.01 0.90 -22.20
C VAL A 44 -2.60 0.31 -22.25
N LYS A 45 -1.62 1.13 -22.64
CA LYS A 45 -0.21 0.70 -22.72
C LYS A 45 0.37 0.36 -21.35
N SER A 46 0.09 1.18 -20.34
CA SER A 46 0.57 0.98 -18.97
C SER A 46 -0.28 1.76 -17.97
N VAL A 47 -0.12 1.42 -16.69
CA VAL A 47 -0.69 2.14 -15.55
C VAL A 47 0.37 2.29 -14.47
N LEU A 48 0.36 3.41 -13.76
CA LEU A 48 1.28 3.68 -12.65
C LEU A 48 0.58 3.45 -11.31
N LEU A 49 1.16 2.60 -10.46
CA LEU A 49 0.74 2.39 -9.08
C LEU A 49 1.59 3.29 -8.16
N PRO A 50 1.00 4.32 -7.54
CA PRO A 50 1.78 5.32 -6.82
C PRO A 50 2.34 4.78 -5.50
N CYS A 51 3.64 4.95 -5.29
CA CYS A 51 4.26 4.76 -3.98
C CYS A 51 5.41 5.77 -3.80
N ARG A 52 5.20 6.78 -2.96
CA ARG A 52 6.24 7.79 -2.65
C ARG A 52 6.61 7.78 -1.19
N THR A 53 7.90 7.90 -0.89
CA THR A 53 8.42 8.17 0.45
C THR A 53 8.87 9.63 0.53
N ARG A 54 8.71 10.24 1.71
CA ARG A 54 9.27 11.57 2.01
C ARG A 54 10.62 11.48 2.73
N VAL A 55 11.00 10.27 3.14
CA VAL A 55 12.21 10.00 3.92
C VAL A 55 13.27 9.43 2.99
N CYS A 56 14.50 9.91 3.12
CA CYS A 56 15.67 9.35 2.44
C CYS A 56 15.85 7.88 2.82
N LEU A 57 15.87 7.00 1.82
CA LEU A 57 16.07 5.58 2.05
C LEU A 57 17.58 5.27 2.13
N PRO A 58 18.01 4.44 3.10
CA PRO A 58 19.42 4.06 3.17
C PRO A 58 19.81 3.18 1.98
N GLY A 59 21.09 3.19 1.59
CA GLY A 59 21.58 2.46 0.41
C GLY A 59 21.33 0.94 0.44
N GLY A 60 21.18 0.34 1.62
CA GLY A 60 20.81 -1.08 1.80
C GLY A 60 19.31 -1.35 1.84
N ALA A 61 18.48 -0.40 1.41
CA ALA A 61 17.03 -0.58 1.33
C ALA A 61 16.66 -1.48 0.14
N ARG A 62 15.68 -2.36 0.38
CA ARG A 62 15.03 -3.20 -0.61
C ARG A 62 13.58 -2.75 -0.74
N VAL A 63 13.16 -2.48 -1.96
CA VAL A 63 11.77 -2.19 -2.30
C VAL A 63 11.17 -3.44 -2.91
N GLU A 64 9.97 -3.79 -2.47
CA GLU A 64 9.27 -4.98 -2.92
C GLU A 64 7.82 -4.62 -3.21
N TRP A 65 7.36 -4.95 -4.41
CA TRP A 65 5.94 -4.89 -4.76
C TRP A 65 5.34 -6.29 -4.72
N ARG A 66 4.19 -6.40 -4.07
CA ARG A 66 3.40 -7.64 -4.00
C ARG A 66 1.98 -7.43 -4.50
N ASP A 67 1.40 -8.44 -5.11
CA ASP A 67 0.00 -8.46 -5.51
C ASP A 67 -0.94 -8.81 -4.33
N GLY A 68 -2.24 -8.94 -4.62
CA GLY A 68 -3.26 -9.26 -3.62
C GLY A 68 -3.14 -10.66 -3.03
N GLU A 69 -2.40 -11.55 -3.69
CA GLU A 69 -2.10 -12.90 -3.23
C GLU A 69 -0.75 -12.98 -2.51
N ASN A 70 -0.16 -11.80 -2.20
CA ASN A 70 1.13 -11.65 -1.53
C ASN A 70 2.30 -12.25 -2.33
N ARG A 71 2.14 -12.45 -3.65
CA ARG A 71 3.23 -12.84 -4.54
C ARG A 71 4.06 -11.61 -4.88
N THR A 72 5.37 -11.78 -4.90
CA THR A 72 6.27 -10.70 -5.31
C THR A 72 6.21 -10.53 -6.83
N VAL A 73 5.85 -9.32 -7.26
CA VAL A 73 5.75 -8.98 -8.69
C VAL A 73 6.94 -8.16 -9.18
N HIS A 74 7.62 -7.46 -8.27
CA HIS A 74 8.80 -6.66 -8.58
C HIS A 74 9.67 -6.44 -7.34
N VAL A 75 10.99 -6.39 -7.51
CA VAL A 75 11.96 -6.12 -6.45
C VAL A 75 12.96 -5.09 -6.97
N TYR A 76 13.28 -4.10 -6.15
CA TYR A 76 14.42 -3.22 -6.38
C TYR A 76 15.38 -3.30 -5.20
N GLN A 77 16.66 -3.52 -5.48
CA GLN A 77 17.73 -3.44 -4.50
C GLN A 77 18.99 -2.92 -5.18
N LYS A 78 19.53 -1.80 -4.70
CA LYS A 78 20.73 -1.18 -5.28
C LYS A 78 21.93 -2.12 -5.14
N GLY A 79 22.68 -2.31 -6.23
CA GLY A 79 23.86 -3.18 -6.25
C GLY A 79 23.54 -4.68 -6.18
N SER A 80 22.34 -5.09 -6.62
CA SER A 80 22.03 -6.49 -6.84
C SER A 80 22.65 -6.94 -8.17
N ASP A 81 23.46 -8.00 -8.12
CA ASP A 81 24.17 -8.58 -9.27
C ASP A 81 23.24 -9.39 -10.21
N ASP A 82 21.97 -9.55 -9.84
CA ASP A 82 20.99 -10.34 -10.58
C ASP A 82 19.82 -9.44 -11.06
N PRO A 83 19.80 -9.06 -12.35
CA PRO A 83 18.70 -8.30 -12.94
C PRO A 83 17.39 -9.11 -13.04
N GLU A 84 17.46 -10.45 -13.10
CA GLU A 84 16.28 -11.31 -13.24
C GLU A 84 15.49 -11.38 -11.92
N GLU A 85 16.17 -11.34 -10.76
CA GLU A 85 15.51 -11.24 -9.45
C GLU A 85 14.74 -9.91 -9.26
N GLN A 86 15.10 -8.86 -10.00
CA GLN A 86 14.50 -7.53 -9.85
C GLN A 86 13.15 -7.44 -10.57
N ASN A 87 13.01 -8.12 -11.71
CA ASN A 87 11.78 -8.09 -12.50
C ASN A 87 11.15 -9.47 -12.65
N LEU A 88 10.55 -9.96 -11.57
CA LEU A 88 9.86 -11.25 -11.51
C LEU A 88 8.73 -11.38 -12.55
N THR A 89 8.14 -10.26 -12.98
CA THR A 89 7.17 -10.24 -14.08
C THR A 89 7.64 -9.33 -15.21
N SER A 90 7.75 -9.85 -16.43
CA SER A 90 8.20 -9.10 -17.63
C SER A 90 7.37 -7.85 -18.00
N ARG A 91 6.28 -7.57 -17.26
CA ARG A 91 5.35 -6.47 -17.45
C ARG A 91 5.49 -5.35 -16.40
N THR A 92 6.40 -5.47 -15.44
CA THR A 92 6.57 -4.48 -14.38
C THR A 92 7.88 -3.71 -14.49
N ARG A 93 7.86 -2.42 -14.16
CA ARG A 93 9.05 -1.55 -14.16
C ARG A 93 8.96 -0.53 -13.03
N MET A 94 10.10 -0.14 -12.48
CA MET A 94 10.25 1.00 -11.57
C MET A 94 11.16 2.05 -12.20
N ASN A 95 11.23 3.23 -11.59
CA ASN A 95 12.21 4.26 -11.98
C ASN A 95 13.64 3.74 -11.78
N ASP A 96 14.63 4.30 -12.50
CA ASP A 96 16.02 3.81 -12.48
C ASP A 96 16.68 3.96 -11.08
N ASP A 97 16.43 5.08 -10.41
CA ASP A 97 16.95 5.39 -9.06
C ASP A 97 15.83 5.70 -8.05
N PRO A 98 14.99 4.71 -7.69
CA PRO A 98 13.83 4.90 -6.83
C PRO A 98 14.24 5.22 -5.37
N LEU A 99 15.39 4.71 -4.91
CA LEU A 99 15.89 5.02 -3.55
C LEU A 99 16.36 6.47 -3.39
N GLN A 100 16.94 7.05 -4.45
CA GLN A 100 17.42 8.43 -4.44
C GLN A 100 16.28 9.43 -4.64
N THR A 101 15.37 9.13 -5.58
CA THR A 101 14.23 10.00 -5.90
C THR A 101 13.11 9.90 -4.87
N GLY A 102 13.03 8.79 -4.14
CA GLY A 102 11.91 8.48 -3.24
C GLY A 102 10.62 8.14 -3.98
N ASP A 103 10.64 8.07 -5.32
CA ASP A 103 9.54 7.59 -6.13
C ASP A 103 9.68 6.09 -6.37
N LEU A 104 8.93 5.33 -5.59
CA LEU A 104 8.91 3.87 -5.57
C LEU A 104 7.74 3.30 -6.38
N SER A 105 7.13 4.12 -7.22
CA SER A 105 5.93 3.75 -7.98
C SER A 105 6.22 2.60 -8.95
N LEU A 106 5.24 1.71 -9.11
CA LEU A 106 5.34 0.58 -10.04
C LEU A 106 4.58 0.90 -11.32
N THR A 107 5.26 0.79 -12.46
CA THR A 107 4.62 0.79 -13.77
C THR A 107 4.23 -0.64 -14.12
N LEU A 108 2.94 -0.88 -14.37
CA LEU A 108 2.41 -2.14 -14.89
C LEU A 108 2.03 -1.97 -16.37
N GLU A 109 2.66 -2.72 -17.25
CA GLU A 109 2.41 -2.71 -18.69
C GLU A 109 1.25 -3.63 -19.08
N ARG A 110 0.46 -3.18 -20.07
CA ARG A 110 -0.69 -3.91 -20.64
C ARG A 110 -1.64 -4.48 -19.58
N PRO A 111 -2.18 -3.66 -18.66
CA PRO A 111 -3.03 -4.14 -17.57
C PRO A 111 -4.28 -4.88 -18.08
N ARG A 112 -4.58 -6.01 -17.44
CA ARG A 112 -5.70 -6.90 -17.73
C ARG A 112 -6.68 -6.89 -16.56
N PRO A 113 -7.97 -7.21 -16.77
CA PRO A 113 -8.95 -7.34 -15.68
C PRO A 113 -8.48 -8.22 -14.52
N ALA A 114 -7.76 -9.31 -14.83
CA ALA A 114 -7.18 -10.24 -13.85
C ALA A 114 -6.06 -9.64 -12.99
N ASP A 115 -5.43 -8.54 -13.42
CA ASP A 115 -4.42 -7.84 -12.63
C ASP A 115 -5.09 -6.89 -11.59
N SER A 116 -6.43 -6.81 -11.53
CA SER A 116 -7.13 -5.99 -10.53
C SER A 116 -6.92 -6.56 -9.12
N GLY A 117 -6.69 -5.69 -8.14
CA GLY A 117 -6.48 -6.11 -6.77
C GLY A 117 -5.73 -5.09 -5.93
N ILE A 118 -5.37 -5.49 -4.70
CA ILE A 118 -4.57 -4.69 -3.80
C ILE A 118 -3.11 -5.02 -4.01
N TYR A 119 -2.34 -4.02 -4.45
CA TYR A 119 -0.88 -4.10 -4.50
C TYR A 119 -0.27 -3.50 -3.25
N THR A 120 0.83 -4.07 -2.78
CA THR A 120 1.57 -3.60 -1.62
C THR A 120 2.98 -3.20 -2.00
N CYS A 121 3.33 -1.94 -1.77
CA CYS A 121 4.69 -1.40 -1.82
C CYS A 121 5.31 -1.54 -0.42
N ARG A 122 6.38 -2.31 -0.28
CA ARG A 122 7.09 -2.56 0.98
C ARG A 122 8.54 -2.13 0.85
N VAL A 123 9.03 -1.36 1.82
CA VAL A 123 10.45 -0.98 1.93
C VAL A 123 11.03 -1.62 3.18
N SER A 124 12.17 -2.29 3.04
CA SER A 124 12.84 -2.95 4.16
C SER A 124 14.36 -2.81 4.12
N ILE A 125 15.00 -2.87 5.29
CA ILE A 125 16.46 -2.92 5.43
C ILE A 125 16.86 -4.35 5.81
N ARG A 126 17.88 -4.90 5.14
CA ARG A 126 18.46 -6.23 5.41
C ARG A 126 17.39 -7.35 5.50
N LYS A 127 16.28 -7.20 4.77
CA LYS A 127 15.09 -8.09 4.79
C LYS A 127 14.44 -8.28 6.18
N ARG A 128 14.79 -7.48 7.20
CA ARG A 128 14.32 -7.65 8.60
C ARG A 128 13.46 -6.48 9.09
N VAL A 129 13.90 -5.24 8.87
CA VAL A 129 13.21 -4.05 9.39
C VAL A 129 12.35 -3.45 8.30
N ILE A 130 11.03 -3.39 8.52
CA ILE A 130 10.09 -2.73 7.61
C ILE A 130 10.12 -1.23 7.92
N LEU A 131 10.53 -0.43 6.94
CA LEU A 131 10.51 1.04 7.08
C LEU A 131 9.17 1.63 6.66
N MET A 132 8.53 1.02 5.67
CA MET A 132 7.35 1.55 5.05
C MET A 132 6.54 0.44 4.38
N MET A 133 5.23 0.54 4.47
CA MET A 133 4.29 -0.30 3.74
C MET A 133 3.13 0.59 3.27
N LYS A 134 2.84 0.57 1.96
CA LYS A 134 1.67 1.26 1.38
C LYS A 134 0.91 0.31 0.49
N ARG A 135 -0.42 0.40 0.53
CA ARG A 135 -1.33 -0.34 -0.33
C ARG A 135 -1.84 0.55 -1.46
N VAL A 136 -2.08 -0.02 -2.63
CA VAL A 136 -2.70 0.63 -3.79
C VAL A 136 -3.77 -0.32 -4.34
N HIS A 137 -4.98 0.17 -4.56
CA HIS A 137 -6.05 -0.62 -5.17
C HIS A 137 -6.11 -0.34 -6.67
N LEU A 138 -5.73 -1.34 -7.49
CA LEU A 138 -5.85 -1.28 -8.94
C LEU A 138 -7.19 -1.90 -9.37
N GLN A 139 -7.93 -1.18 -10.22
CA GLN A 139 -9.13 -1.68 -10.87
C GLN A 139 -9.02 -1.52 -12.39
N VAL A 140 -8.94 -2.64 -13.10
CA VAL A 140 -8.90 -2.68 -14.56
C VAL A 140 -10.27 -3.06 -15.10
N LYS A 141 -10.93 -2.14 -15.81
CA LYS A 141 -12.26 -2.37 -16.39
C LYS A 141 -12.14 -3.14 -17.71
N GLY A 142 -12.91 -4.23 -17.83
CA GLY A 142 -12.98 -5.00 -19.07
C GLY A 142 -13.73 -4.25 -20.18
N GLN A 143 -13.30 -4.44 -21.43
CA GLN A 143 -13.84 -3.76 -22.60
C GLN A 143 -14.95 -4.57 -23.28
N TRP A 144 -15.87 -5.17 -22.50
CA TRP A 144 -16.89 -6.09 -23.05
C TRP A 144 -17.97 -5.37 -23.88
N TYR A 145 -18.21 -4.09 -23.63
CA TYR A 145 -19.27 -3.30 -24.28
C TYR A 145 -18.85 -2.64 -25.61
N LYS A 146 -17.56 -2.61 -25.95
CA LYS A 146 -17.10 -2.01 -27.23
C LYS A 146 -17.19 -2.98 -28.42
N CYS A 147 -17.31 -4.28 -28.18
CA CYS A 147 -17.49 -5.29 -29.23
C CYS A 147 -18.91 -5.30 -29.82
N TRP A 148 -19.87 -4.60 -29.20
CA TRP A 148 -21.26 -4.52 -29.65
C TRP A 148 -21.59 -3.24 -30.43
N ILE A 149 -20.62 -2.31 -30.58
CA ILE A 149 -20.82 -0.99 -31.21
C ILE A 149 -19.95 -0.85 -32.48
N LEU A 150 -19.44 -1.96 -33.02
CA LEU A 150 -18.75 -2.02 -34.31
C LEU A 150 -19.39 -3.07 -35.20
#